data_AF-A0A4R8ZZM9-F1
#
_entry.id   AF-A0A4R8ZZM9-F1
#
_cell.length_a   1.000
_cell.length_b   1.000
_cell.length_c   1.000
_cell.angle_alpha   90.00
_cell.angle_beta   90.00
_cell.angle_gamma   90.00
#
_symmetry.space_group_name_H-M   'P 1'
#
loop_
_entity.id
_entity.type
_entity.pdbx_description
1 polymer ?
#
loop_
_entity_poly.entity_id
_entity_poly.type
_entity_poly.pdbx_seq_one_letter_code
_entity_poly.pdbx_strand_id
1 'polypeptide(L)'
;MPIPQERFDDLLSRTALAALFYYPEIAVEDDDYNLQNDITYCLEPVAEIAAEDAERLRVAVGRVITNPTAHRSDLLALVIELAPPSE
;
A
#
# COMPACT_ATOMS: atom_id res chain seq x y z
N MET A 1 -18.14 2.26 9.62
CA MET A 1 -18.04 0.85 10.04
C MET A 1 -16.59 0.42 9.83
N PRO A 2 -16.02 -0.45 10.67
CA PRO A 2 -14.65 -0.94 10.45
C PRO A 2 -14.58 -1.69 9.11
N ILE A 3 -13.53 -1.43 8.35
CA ILE A 3 -13.29 -2.13 7.08
C ILE A 3 -12.91 -3.59 7.38
N PRO A 4 -13.45 -4.58 6.64
CA PRO A 4 -13.10 -5.98 6.86
C PRO A 4 -11.60 -6.25 6.65
N GLN A 5 -11.02 -7.15 7.46
CA GLN A 5 -9.60 -7.53 7.37
C GLN A 5 -9.19 -7.99 5.96
N GLU A 6 -10.07 -8.71 5.26
CA GLU A 6 -9.86 -9.16 3.88
C GLU A 6 -9.52 -8.03 2.90
N ARG A 7 -10.02 -6.81 3.15
CA ARG A 7 -9.70 -5.64 2.31
C ARG A 7 -8.28 -5.15 2.53
N PHE A 8 -7.79 -5.26 3.76
CA PHE A 8 -6.40 -4.95 4.07
C PHE A 8 -5.44 -6.03 3.55
N ASP A 9 -5.86 -7.29 3.56
CA ASP A 9 -5.10 -8.38 2.92
C ASP A 9 -4.99 -8.19 1.39
N ASP A 10 -6.06 -7.71 0.73
CA ASP A 10 -6.02 -7.30 -0.69
C ASP A 10 -5.04 -6.13 -0.89
N LEU A 11 -5.10 -5.08 -0.05
CA LEU A 11 -4.13 -3.98 -0.10
C LEU A 11 -2.68 -4.46 0.03
N LEU A 12 -2.40 -5.37 0.98
CA LEU A 12 -1.06 -5.94 1.17
C LEU A 12 -0.60 -6.73 -0.06
N SER A 13 -1.51 -7.53 -0.63
CA SER A 13 -1.24 -8.33 -1.83
C SER A 13 -0.95 -7.44 -3.05
N ARG A 14 -1.74 -6.40 -3.27
CA ARG A 14 -1.52 -5.41 -4.34
C ARG A 14 -0.21 -4.65 -4.16
N THR A 15 0.10 -4.25 -2.92
CA THR A 15 1.35 -3.54 -2.61
C THR A 15 2.57 -4.42 -2.88
N ALA A 16 2.52 -5.69 -2.49
CA ALA A 16 3.59 -6.65 -2.78
C ALA A 16 3.77 -6.84 -4.30
N LEU A 17 2.67 -6.94 -5.05
CA LEU A 17 2.71 -7.07 -6.50
C LEU A 17 3.32 -5.83 -7.17
N ALA A 18 2.88 -4.62 -6.78
CA ALA A 18 3.44 -3.37 -7.28
C ALA A 18 4.94 -3.24 -6.96
N ALA A 19 5.38 -3.64 -5.76
CA ALA A 19 6.79 -3.65 -5.39
C ALA A 19 7.64 -4.61 -6.26
N LEU A 20 7.07 -5.75 -6.70
CA LEU A 20 7.75 -6.68 -7.60
C LEU A 20 7.92 -6.12 -9.01
N PHE A 21 7.04 -5.22 -9.44
CA PHE A 21 7.10 -4.55 -10.73
C PHE A 21 7.79 -3.18 -10.69
N TYR A 22 8.18 -2.70 -9.51
CA TYR A 22 8.90 -1.45 -9.37
C TYR A 22 10.38 -1.63 -9.76
N TYR A 23 10.78 -1.00 -10.87
CA TYR A 23 12.17 -0.91 -11.30
C TYR A 23 12.63 0.54 -11.21
N PRO A 24 13.57 0.88 -10.28
CA PRO A 24 14.06 2.24 -10.10
C PRO A 24 14.64 2.85 -11.38
N GLU A 25 15.23 2.01 -12.23
CA GLU A 25 15.88 2.40 -13.49
C GLU A 25 14.84 2.79 -14.56
N ILE A 26 13.69 2.11 -14.60
CA ILE A 26 12.59 2.41 -15.55
C ILE A 26 11.77 3.62 -15.07
N ALA A 27 11.57 3.76 -13.76
CA ALA A 27 10.84 4.88 -13.16
C ALA A 27 11.50 6.26 -13.40
N VAL A 28 12.76 6.29 -13.84
CA VAL A 28 13.50 7.52 -14.18
C VAL A 28 13.45 7.81 -15.69
N GLU A 29 13.24 6.80 -16.53
CA GLU A 29 13.30 6.91 -18.00
C GLU A 29 11.91 6.93 -18.68
N ASP A 30 10.88 6.40 -18.02
CA ASP A 30 9.52 6.31 -18.54
C ASP A 30 8.61 7.35 -17.87
N ASP A 31 8.30 8.44 -18.59
CA ASP A 31 7.37 9.49 -18.15
C ASP A 31 5.94 8.95 -17.90
N ASP A 32 5.61 7.76 -18.42
CA ASP A 32 4.32 7.09 -18.17
C ASP A 32 4.33 6.21 -16.91
N TYR A 33 5.50 5.86 -16.36
CA TYR A 33 5.58 5.13 -15.09
C TYR A 33 5.21 6.05 -13.92
N ASN A 34 3.96 5.92 -13.47
CA ASN A 34 3.42 6.74 -12.41
C ASN A 34 3.19 5.93 -11.14
N LEU A 35 4.15 6.00 -10.21
CA LEU A 35 4.05 5.43 -8.86
C LEU A 35 2.73 5.82 -8.15
N GLN A 36 2.13 6.98 -8.43
CA GLN A 36 0.84 7.35 -7.85
C GLN A 36 -0.32 6.48 -8.35
N ASN A 37 -0.26 5.97 -9.58
CA ASN A 37 -1.26 5.04 -10.10
C ASN A 37 -1.19 3.71 -9.35
N ASP A 38 0.02 3.18 -9.12
CA ASP A 38 0.21 1.95 -8.34
C ASP A 38 -0.27 2.12 -6.89
N ILE A 39 0.06 3.26 -6.27
CA ILE A 39 -0.44 3.59 -4.93
C ILE A 39 -1.97 3.68 -4.92
N THR A 40 -2.57 4.35 -5.90
CA THR A 40 -4.04 4.47 -6.01
C THR A 40 -4.68 3.09 -6.16
N TYR A 41 -4.14 2.24 -7.03
CA TYR A 41 -4.59 0.86 -7.23
C TYR A 41 -4.52 0.03 -5.95
N CYS A 42 -3.45 0.18 -5.16
CA CYS A 42 -3.28 -0.52 -3.88
C CYS A 42 -4.30 -0.05 -2.82
N LEU A 43 -4.76 1.19 -2.87
CA LEU A 43 -5.70 1.78 -1.89
C LEU A 43 -7.17 1.53 -2.23
N GLU A 44 -7.51 1.13 -3.47
CA GLU A 44 -8.90 0.84 -3.87
C GLU A 44 -9.67 -0.08 -2.90
N PRO A 45 -9.09 -1.16 -2.33
CA PRO A 45 -9.83 -2.05 -1.43
C PRO A 45 -10.31 -1.37 -0.15
N VAL A 46 -9.64 -0.28 0.25
CA VAL A 46 -9.87 0.45 1.51
C VAL A 46 -10.32 1.89 1.26
N ALA A 47 -10.87 2.18 0.08
CA ALA A 47 -11.23 3.54 -0.35
C ALA A 47 -12.22 4.28 0.59
N GLU A 48 -12.97 3.55 1.43
CA GLU A 48 -13.94 4.11 2.39
C GLU A 48 -13.33 4.42 3.77
N ILE A 49 -12.01 4.28 3.96
CA ILE A 49 -11.35 4.55 5.24
C ILE A 49 -11.32 6.05 5.56
N ALA A 50 -11.13 6.40 6.83
CA ALA A 50 -10.94 7.79 7.24
C ALA A 50 -9.77 8.43 6.49
N ALA A 51 -9.93 9.69 6.08
CA ALA A 51 -8.95 10.39 5.25
C ALA A 51 -7.54 10.45 5.87
N GLU A 52 -7.46 10.54 7.21
CA GLU A 52 -6.19 10.52 7.93
C GLU A 52 -5.47 9.16 7.77
N ASP A 53 -6.19 8.05 7.93
CA ASP A 53 -5.62 6.71 7.76
C ASP A 53 -5.34 6.38 6.30
N ALA A 54 -6.16 6.89 5.37
CA ALA A 54 -5.92 6.78 3.94
C ALA A 54 -4.57 7.42 3.56
N GLU A 55 -4.27 8.60 4.11
CA GLU A 55 -3.01 9.30 3.87
C GLU A 55 -1.82 8.55 4.48
N ARG A 56 -1.97 8.03 5.71
CA ARG A 56 -0.94 7.18 6.35
C ARG A 56 -0.63 5.95 5.51
N LEU A 57 -1.66 5.26 5.01
CA LEU A 57 -1.52 4.11 4.11
C LEU A 57 -0.87 4.49 2.80
N ARG A 58 -1.27 5.61 2.18
CA ARG A 58 -0.70 6.11 0.93
C ARG A 58 0.82 6.27 1.03
N VAL A 59 1.30 6.86 2.12
CA VAL A 59 2.73 7.04 2.38
C VAL A 59 3.43 5.70 2.63
N ALA A 60 2.84 4.83 3.45
CA ALA A 60 3.44 3.53 3.76
C ALA A 60 3.53 2.61 2.53
N VAL A 61 2.47 2.56 1.72
CA VAL A 61 2.42 1.81 0.45
C VAL A 61 3.50 2.31 -0.52
N GLY A 62 3.61 3.62 -0.74
CA GLY A 62 4.64 4.18 -1.62
C GLY A 62 6.07 3.84 -1.18
N ARG A 63 6.33 3.85 0.13
CA ARG A 63 7.62 3.40 0.69
C ARG A 63 7.88 1.91 0.47
N VAL A 64 6.86 1.07 0.61
CA VAL A 64 7.01 -0.38 0.38
C VAL A 64 7.19 -0.71 -1.09
N ILE A 65 6.46 -0.06 -2.00
CA ILE A 65 6.66 -0.25 -3.45
C ILE A 65 8.10 0.07 -3.84
N THR A 66 8.65 1.17 -3.32
CA THR A 66 10.00 1.63 -3.67
C THR A 66 11.13 0.87 -2.95
N ASN A 67 10.92 0.44 -1.71
CA ASN A 67 11.89 -0.35 -0.95
C ASN A 67 11.20 -1.28 0.07
N PRO A 68 10.72 -2.45 -0.37
CA PRO A 68 9.96 -3.36 0.48
C PRO A 68 10.83 -3.96 1.60
N THR A 69 12.13 -4.13 1.37
CA THR A 69 13.05 -4.67 2.39
C THR A 69 13.18 -3.75 3.60
N ALA A 70 13.13 -2.43 3.39
CA ALA A 70 13.21 -1.45 4.47
C ALA A 70 11.87 -1.19 5.17
N HIS A 71 10.75 -1.27 4.45
CA HIS A 71 9.49 -0.68 4.91
C HIS A 71 8.34 -1.68 5.13
N ARG A 72 8.47 -2.95 4.75
CA ARG A 72 7.36 -3.93 4.86
C ARG A 72 6.81 -4.07 6.28
N SER A 73 7.67 -3.99 7.29
CA SER A 73 7.26 -4.16 8.69
C SER A 73 6.43 -2.98 9.19
N ASP A 74 6.72 -1.76 8.72
CA ASP A 74 5.96 -0.56 9.07
C ASP A 74 4.55 -0.61 8.48
N LEU A 75 4.42 -1.05 7.23
CA LEU A 75 3.12 -1.24 6.59
C LEU A 75 2.30 -2.32 7.30
N LEU A 76 2.92 -3.45 7.64
CA LEU A 76 2.23 -4.53 8.36
C LEU A 76 1.73 -4.07 9.73
N ALA A 77 2.55 -3.32 10.48
CA ALA A 77 2.16 -2.77 11.77
C ALA A 77 0.97 -1.81 11.64
N LEU A 78 0.98 -0.94 10.63
CA LEU A 78 -0.13 -0.02 10.34
C LEU A 78 -1.42 -0.77 9.98
N VAL A 79 -1.33 -1.84 9.18
CA VAL A 79 -2.51 -2.66 8.85
C VAL A 79 -3.11 -3.31 10.10
N ILE A 80 -2.28 -3.86 11.00
CA ILE A 80 -2.73 -4.47 12.26
C ILE A 80 -3.39 -3.42 13.18
N GLU A 81 -2.89 -2.19 13.19
CA GLU A 81 -3.49 -1.08 13.94
C GLU A 81 -4.90 -0.75 13.42
N LEU A 82 -5.09 -0.72 12.09
CA LEU A 82 -6.33 -0.30 11.45
C LEU A 82 -7.39 -1.42 11.35
N ALA A 83 -6.95 -2.67 11.27
CA ALA A 83 -7.78 -3.86 11.27
C ALA A 83 -7.17 -4.91 12.22
N PRO A 84 -7.39 -4.76 13.55
CA PRO A 84 -6.90 -5.73 14.50
C PRO A 84 -7.51 -7.11 14.17
N PRO A 85 -6.72 -8.20 14.28
CA PRO A 85 -7.20 -9.53 14.00
C PRO A 85 -8.40 -9.86 14.90
N SER A 86 -9.40 -10.51 14.32
CA SER A 86 -10.53 -11.02 15.10
C SER A 86 -10.01 -12.20 15.95
N GLU A 87 -10.26 -12.19 17.26
CA GLU A 87 -9.96 -13.32 18.16
C GLU A 87 -10.68 -14.61 17.76
#